data_AF-A0A383YML6-F1
#
_entry.id   AF-A0A383YML6-F1
#
_cell.length_a   1.000
_cell.length_b   1.000
_cell.length_c   1.000
_cell.angle_alpha   90.00
_cell.angle_beta   90.00
_cell.angle_gamma   90.00
#
_symmetry.space_group_name_H-M   'P 1'
#
loop_
_entity.id
_entity.type
_entity.pdbx_description
1 polymer ?
#
loop_
_entity_poly.entity_id
_entity_poly.type
_entity_poly.pdbx_seq_one_letter_code
_entity_poly.pdbx_strand_id
1 'polypeptide(L)'
;MWISFFKLRFFCCLLAVLMVVVLVINVTQVEYLDHETAAATFIDSGGQFVFPQVTGISRNPYCGYEHQTLSSRERLEEDSLLAALQWQVPDVGPVPFLKSTDPSSSYFVILNSAAFFKVGSQLEVLVHVQDFQRKPKKYGGDYLQARIHSPKLQAGAVGRVVDYQNGFYKVFFTLLWPGRVKVSISLVHPSEGIRVLQNLQEEKPDRVYFKSLFRSGRISETTECNVCLPGSLPLCNFTDLYTGEPWFCFKPKKLPCSSRINHFKGGYLKGLLTAAENAFFQSGVNIKMPINSSGPDWVTVIPRSIKETRNLELSQGLGTFPSGYYYRNQWRPRRFKTRQFNDPDDITECLQRKVVYLFGDSTIRQWFEYLTTFVPDLVEFSLGSPKNVGPFLAVDQKHNILLKYRCHGPPIRFTTVFSNDLRYVANELNGIVGGKNTVVAIAVWSHFSTFPLEVYIRRLRNIRRAVVQLLDRSPKTVVVIRTANAQELGPEVSLFNSDWYNFQLDTILRKMFSGVGVYLVDAWEMTLAHYLPHKLHPDEVIVKNQLDMFLSFVCPLET
;
A
#
# COMPACT_ATOMS: atom_id res chain seq x y z
N MET A 1 0.52 77.06 -13.65
CA MET A 1 -0.39 75.92 -13.38
C MET A 1 0.21 74.53 -13.65
N TRP A 2 1.43 74.41 -14.20
CA TRP A 2 2.05 73.11 -14.54
C TRP A 2 2.92 72.46 -13.45
N ILE A 3 3.49 73.25 -12.52
CA ILE A 3 4.38 72.73 -11.47
C ILE A 3 3.61 71.96 -10.37
N SER A 4 2.32 72.28 -10.16
CA SER A 4 1.47 71.62 -9.16
C SER A 4 1.05 70.20 -9.57
N PHE A 5 0.88 69.94 -10.87
CA PHE A 5 0.48 68.62 -11.38
C PHE A 5 1.63 67.61 -11.30
N PHE A 6 2.87 68.06 -11.46
CA PHE A 6 4.05 67.20 -11.37
C PHE A 6 4.30 66.72 -9.94
N LYS A 7 4.13 67.61 -8.95
CA LYS A 7 4.22 67.25 -7.53
C LYS A 7 3.14 66.25 -7.11
N LEU A 8 1.91 66.42 -7.60
CA LEU A 8 0.81 65.50 -7.30
C LEU A 8 1.03 64.11 -7.93
N ARG A 9 1.51 64.04 -9.18
CA ARG A 9 1.86 62.76 -9.83
C ARG A 9 3.01 62.06 -9.11
N PHE A 10 4.04 62.80 -8.71
CA PHE A 10 5.16 62.23 -7.96
C PHE A 10 4.71 61.68 -6.61
N PHE A 11 3.84 62.42 -5.89
CA PHE A 11 3.28 61.98 -4.61
C PHE A 11 2.39 60.73 -4.76
N CYS A 12 1.54 60.67 -5.80
CA CYS A 12 0.73 59.48 -6.08
C CYS A 12 1.58 58.25 -6.46
N CYS A 13 2.66 58.43 -7.24
CA CYS A 13 3.58 57.34 -7.53
C CYS A 13 4.29 56.84 -6.28
N LEU A 14 4.68 57.74 -5.37
CA LEU A 14 5.35 57.38 -4.13
C LEU A 14 4.41 56.60 -3.19
N LEU A 15 3.14 57.01 -3.10
CA LEU A 15 2.10 56.27 -2.39
C LEU A 15 1.82 54.89 -3.00
N ALA A 16 1.78 54.79 -4.33
CA ALA A 16 1.59 53.50 -5.02
C ALA A 16 2.75 52.54 -4.74
N VAL A 17 4.00 53.03 -4.78
CA VAL A 17 5.18 52.23 -4.43
C VAL A 17 5.13 51.80 -2.96
N LEU A 18 4.74 52.69 -2.05
CA LEU A 18 4.63 52.36 -0.61
C LEU A 18 3.57 51.29 -0.35
N MET A 19 2.43 51.36 -1.05
CA MET A 19 1.37 50.34 -0.97
C MET A 19 1.84 48.99 -1.51
N VAL A 20 2.62 48.96 -2.59
CA VAL A 20 3.20 47.72 -3.12
C VAL A 20 4.23 47.15 -2.15
N VAL A 21 5.07 47.97 -1.53
CA VAL A 21 6.05 47.52 -0.53
C VAL A 21 5.35 46.95 0.71
N VAL A 22 4.30 47.61 1.22
CA VAL A 22 3.51 47.09 2.35
C VAL A 22 2.80 45.79 1.97
N LEU A 23 2.28 45.67 0.74
CA LEU A 23 1.68 44.44 0.25
C LEU A 23 2.70 43.29 0.18
N VAL A 24 3.90 43.57 -0.34
CA VAL A 24 5.00 42.58 -0.42
C VAL A 24 5.46 42.18 0.98
N ILE A 25 5.59 43.11 1.92
CA ILE A 25 5.96 42.81 3.32
C ILE A 25 4.87 41.99 4.02
N ASN A 26 3.59 42.29 3.79
CA ASN A 26 2.49 41.50 4.34
C ASN A 26 2.41 40.11 3.70
N VAL A 27 2.66 39.98 2.40
CA VAL A 27 2.71 38.67 1.73
C VAL A 27 3.88 37.84 2.25
N THR A 28 5.08 38.44 2.43
CA THR A 28 6.22 37.71 2.99
C THR A 28 6.06 37.39 4.48
N GLN A 29 5.37 38.23 5.26
CA GLN A 29 5.00 37.91 6.64
C GLN A 29 3.95 36.80 6.73
N VAL A 30 2.97 36.76 5.81
CA VAL A 30 1.99 35.67 5.72
C VAL A 30 2.65 34.37 5.26
N GLU A 31 3.58 34.41 4.29
CA GLU A 31 4.39 33.26 3.91
C GLU A 31 5.30 32.78 5.07
N TYR A 32 5.83 33.71 5.88
CA TYR A 32 6.64 33.37 7.06
C TYR A 32 5.80 32.75 8.20
N LEU A 33 4.58 33.23 8.42
CA LEU A 33 3.62 32.70 9.40
C LEU A 33 3.00 31.36 8.97
N ASP A 34 2.78 31.14 7.65
CA ASP A 34 2.42 29.83 7.09
C ASP A 34 3.58 28.84 7.26
N HIS A 35 4.83 29.30 7.18
CA HIS A 35 6.00 28.44 7.43
C HIS A 35 6.14 28.04 8.91
N GLU A 36 5.81 28.91 9.87
CA GLU A 36 5.85 28.58 11.30
C GLU A 36 4.66 27.74 11.78
N THR A 37 3.46 27.90 11.20
CA THR A 37 2.30 27.06 11.55
C THR A 37 2.27 25.71 10.83
N ALA A 38 2.91 25.57 9.67
CA ALA A 38 3.12 24.27 9.03
C ALA A 38 4.13 23.37 9.77
N ALA A 39 4.98 23.96 10.62
CA ALA A 39 6.08 23.27 11.32
C ALA A 39 5.65 22.14 12.29
N ALA A 40 4.37 22.04 12.65
CA ALA A 40 3.89 21.07 13.64
C ALA A 40 3.51 19.67 13.10
N THR A 41 3.60 19.42 11.78
CA THR A 41 3.15 18.13 11.20
C THR A 41 4.13 17.47 10.22
N PHE A 42 5.39 17.90 10.17
CA PHE A 42 6.33 17.38 9.19
C PHE A 42 6.87 15.98 9.54
N ILE A 43 6.66 15.04 8.62
CA ILE A 43 7.64 13.99 8.37
C ILE A 43 8.65 14.59 7.40
N ASP A 44 9.68 15.23 7.97
CA ASP A 44 10.85 15.67 7.22
C ASP A 44 11.89 14.53 7.11
N SER A 45 12.73 14.66 6.10
CA SER A 45 13.58 13.69 5.46
C SER A 45 14.93 13.58 6.18
N GLY A 46 15.10 12.60 7.06
CA GLY A 46 16.39 12.28 7.65
C GLY A 46 17.06 11.14 6.91
N GLY A 47 17.79 11.50 5.87
CA GLY A 47 18.62 10.60 5.08
C GLY A 47 19.02 11.31 3.81
N GLN A 48 20.14 12.03 3.87
CA GLN A 48 20.86 12.49 2.69
C GLN A 48 21.35 11.24 1.95
N PHE A 49 20.51 10.69 1.06
CA PHE A 49 20.88 9.53 0.27
C PHE A 49 21.62 10.01 -0.96
N VAL A 50 22.92 9.78 -0.96
CA VAL A 50 23.78 9.90 -2.15
C VAL A 50 23.17 8.98 -3.21
N PHE A 51 22.74 9.57 -4.33
CA PHE A 51 22.27 8.84 -5.51
C PHE A 51 23.41 7.93 -5.99
N PRO A 52 23.28 6.59 -5.95
CA PRO A 52 24.21 5.75 -6.68
C PRO A 52 23.99 6.01 -8.17
N GLN A 53 25.06 6.23 -8.94
CA GLN A 53 24.99 6.12 -10.39
C GLN A 53 24.57 4.68 -10.71
N VAL A 54 23.30 4.49 -11.07
CA VAL A 54 22.77 3.19 -11.50
C VAL A 54 23.19 2.98 -12.95
N THR A 55 24.08 2.01 -13.17
CA THR A 55 24.33 1.44 -14.51
C THR A 55 23.06 0.73 -14.96
N GLY A 56 22.50 1.17 -16.08
CA GLY A 56 21.20 0.71 -16.58
C GLY A 56 21.12 -0.79 -16.78
N ILE A 57 20.20 -1.44 -16.07
CA ILE A 57 19.78 -2.81 -16.37
C ILE A 57 18.81 -2.70 -17.55
N SER A 58 19.22 -3.19 -18.72
CA SER A 58 18.37 -3.27 -19.91
C SER A 58 17.25 -4.28 -19.70
N ARG A 59 16.13 -3.84 -19.11
CA ARG A 59 14.88 -4.60 -19.10
C ARG A 59 14.09 -4.27 -20.35
N ASN A 60 13.57 -5.28 -21.05
CA ASN A 60 12.62 -5.07 -22.13
C ASN A 60 11.32 -4.54 -21.52
N PRO A 61 10.93 -3.29 -21.78
CA PRO A 61 9.73 -2.70 -21.19
C PRO A 61 8.48 -3.45 -21.66
N TYR A 62 7.59 -3.76 -20.71
CA TYR A 62 6.37 -4.50 -20.99
C TYR A 62 5.46 -3.70 -21.91
N CYS A 63 5.38 -4.10 -23.19
CA CYS A 63 4.39 -3.65 -24.17
C CYS A 63 4.16 -2.14 -24.28
N GLY A 64 4.97 -1.45 -25.08
CA GLY A 64 4.74 -0.04 -25.43
C GLY A 64 4.95 0.95 -24.28
N TYR A 65 5.49 0.50 -23.14
CA TYR A 65 6.03 1.39 -22.11
C TYR A 65 7.18 2.27 -22.65
N GLU A 66 7.83 1.87 -23.74
CA GLU A 66 8.75 2.71 -24.53
C GLU A 66 8.08 4.00 -25.05
N HIS A 67 6.78 3.95 -25.32
CA HIS A 67 6.00 5.08 -25.80
C HIS A 67 5.35 5.88 -24.68
N GLN A 68 5.58 5.51 -23.40
CA GLN A 68 5.21 6.37 -22.30
C GLN A 68 6.16 7.56 -22.27
N THR A 69 5.63 8.74 -22.59
CA THR A 69 6.37 9.99 -22.43
C THR A 69 6.48 10.33 -20.95
N LEU A 70 7.57 9.90 -20.33
CA LEU A 70 7.96 10.31 -18.98
C LEU A 70 8.83 11.56 -19.04
N SER A 71 8.58 12.51 -18.15
CA SER A 71 9.56 13.55 -17.85
C SER A 71 10.84 12.95 -17.26
N SER A 72 11.96 13.66 -17.34
CA SER A 72 13.24 13.21 -16.76
C SER A 72 13.11 12.88 -15.27
N ARG A 73 12.31 13.66 -14.53
CA ARG A 73 12.05 13.43 -13.11
C ARG A 73 11.26 12.14 -12.86
N GLU A 74 10.23 11.88 -13.66
CA GLU A 74 9.42 10.66 -13.54
C GLU A 74 10.22 9.41 -13.88
N ARG A 75 11.13 9.49 -14.86
CA ARG A 75 12.03 8.38 -15.21
C ARG A 75 13.02 8.09 -14.09
N LEU A 76 13.68 9.12 -13.54
CA LEU A 76 14.60 8.96 -12.40
C LEU A 76 13.90 8.36 -11.16
N GLU A 77 12.65 8.78 -10.90
CA GLU A 77 11.85 8.19 -9.83
C GLU A 77 11.53 6.72 -10.10
N GLU A 78 11.12 6.37 -11.33
CA GLU A 78 10.87 4.98 -11.73
C GLU A 78 12.10 4.10 -11.54
N ASP A 79 13.24 4.54 -12.07
CA ASP A 79 14.52 3.82 -11.96
C ASP A 79 14.93 3.65 -10.50
N SER A 80 14.75 4.68 -9.66
CA SER A 80 15.03 4.62 -8.22
C SER A 80 14.10 3.64 -7.48
N LEU A 81 12.82 3.60 -7.84
CA LEU A 81 11.85 2.66 -7.26
C LEU A 81 12.20 1.22 -7.63
N LEU A 82 12.50 0.97 -8.90
CA LEU A 82 12.88 -0.35 -9.40
C LEU A 82 14.20 -0.82 -8.80
N ALA A 83 15.22 0.04 -8.74
CA ALA A 83 16.50 -0.28 -8.13
C ALA A 83 16.36 -0.63 -6.63
N ALA A 84 15.51 0.08 -5.90
CA ALA A 84 15.26 -0.21 -4.49
C ALA A 84 14.51 -1.53 -4.24
N LEU A 85 13.88 -2.09 -5.28
CA LEU A 85 13.17 -3.37 -5.24
C LEU A 85 13.92 -4.48 -5.95
N GLN A 86 15.15 -4.20 -6.39
CA GLN A 86 16.02 -5.23 -6.94
C GLN A 86 16.31 -6.26 -5.85
N TRP A 87 15.56 -7.35 -5.90
CA TRP A 87 15.75 -8.48 -5.01
C TRP A 87 17.04 -9.19 -5.41
N GLN A 88 17.93 -9.40 -4.46
CA GLN A 88 19.16 -10.14 -4.73
C GLN A 88 18.81 -11.61 -4.90
N VAL A 89 18.68 -12.00 -6.16
CA VAL A 89 18.57 -13.40 -6.55
C VAL A 89 19.98 -13.95 -6.57
N PRO A 90 20.23 -15.10 -5.92
CA PRO A 90 21.53 -15.74 -6.01
C PRO A 90 21.89 -16.00 -7.47
N ASP A 91 23.09 -15.58 -7.90
CA ASP A 91 23.68 -15.92 -9.21
C ASP A 91 24.18 -17.37 -9.20
N VAL A 92 23.28 -18.26 -8.79
CA VAL A 92 23.46 -19.70 -8.77
C VAL A 92 22.53 -20.20 -9.86
N GLY A 93 23.00 -21.12 -10.71
CA GLY A 93 22.18 -21.74 -11.76
C GLY A 93 20.91 -22.42 -11.19
N PRO A 94 20.18 -23.20 -12.00
CA PRO A 94 19.03 -23.96 -11.50
C PRO A 94 19.40 -24.76 -10.23
N VAL A 95 18.81 -24.38 -9.09
CA VAL A 95 19.09 -25.00 -7.80
C VAL A 95 18.10 -26.15 -7.62
N PRO A 96 18.53 -27.40 -7.40
CA PRO A 96 17.61 -28.50 -7.11
C PRO A 96 16.83 -28.26 -5.83
N PHE A 97 15.58 -28.75 -5.75
CA PHE A 97 14.73 -28.64 -4.56
C PHE A 97 15.44 -29.02 -3.25
N LEU A 98 16.20 -30.12 -3.24
CA LEU A 98 16.93 -30.58 -2.05
C LEU A 98 17.98 -29.58 -1.53
N LYS A 99 18.42 -28.62 -2.36
CA LYS A 99 19.36 -27.56 -2.00
C LYS A 99 18.68 -26.21 -1.73
N SER A 100 17.35 -26.15 -1.82
CA SER A 100 16.57 -24.96 -1.46
C SER A 100 16.32 -24.87 0.04
N THR A 101 15.92 -23.69 0.51
CA THR A 101 15.71 -23.43 1.94
C THR A 101 14.65 -24.36 2.53
N ASP A 102 15.06 -25.10 3.55
CA ASP A 102 14.18 -25.95 4.37
C ASP A 102 13.89 -25.23 5.70
N PRO A 103 12.65 -24.77 5.93
CA PRO A 103 12.28 -24.12 7.17
C PRO A 103 12.34 -25.05 8.39
N SER A 104 12.21 -26.37 8.19
CA SER A 104 12.21 -27.36 9.28
C SER A 104 13.61 -27.67 9.83
N SER A 105 14.63 -27.60 8.97
CA SER A 105 16.04 -27.70 9.35
C SER A 105 16.66 -26.36 9.73
N SER A 106 16.06 -25.25 9.29
CA SER A 106 16.47 -23.89 9.67
C SER A 106 16.08 -23.58 11.12
N TYR A 107 16.79 -22.63 11.74
CA TYR A 107 16.49 -22.22 13.11
C TYR A 107 16.84 -20.75 13.39
N PHE A 108 16.31 -20.21 14.47
CA PHE A 108 16.70 -18.89 14.97
C PHE A 108 17.17 -18.92 16.43
N VAL A 109 18.05 -17.97 16.77
CA VAL A 109 18.61 -17.75 18.10
C VAL A 109 18.33 -16.31 18.52
N ILE A 110 17.73 -16.14 19.70
CA ILE A 110 17.59 -14.83 20.33
C ILE A 110 18.91 -14.45 21.00
N LEU A 111 19.49 -13.31 20.62
CA LEU A 111 20.70 -12.81 21.25
C LEU A 111 20.39 -12.29 22.66
N ASN A 112 21.22 -12.65 23.64
CA ASN A 112 21.06 -12.28 25.05
C ASN A 112 19.70 -12.72 25.65
N SER A 113 19.20 -13.90 25.29
CA SER A 113 17.88 -14.40 25.72
C SER A 113 17.68 -14.53 27.24
N ALA A 114 18.77 -14.69 28.01
CA ALA A 114 18.74 -14.75 29.47
C ALA A 114 18.62 -13.36 30.14
N ALA A 115 18.81 -12.27 29.40
CA ALA A 115 18.75 -10.92 29.94
C ALA A 115 17.30 -10.45 30.14
N PHE A 116 17.11 -9.53 31.09
CA PHE A 116 15.88 -8.75 31.19
C PHE A 116 16.00 -7.53 30.30
N PHE A 117 15.04 -7.36 29.39
CA PHE A 117 14.99 -6.21 28.50
C PHE A 117 14.06 -5.14 29.06
N LYS A 118 14.34 -3.86 28.85
CA LYS A 118 13.39 -2.80 29.17
C LYS A 118 12.46 -2.57 27.98
N VAL A 119 11.23 -2.10 28.23
CA VAL A 119 10.38 -1.56 27.16
C VAL A 119 11.16 -0.49 26.38
N GLY A 120 11.03 -0.46 25.06
CA GLY A 120 11.78 0.42 24.15
C GLY A 120 13.18 -0.07 23.77
N SER A 121 13.68 -1.16 24.38
CA SER A 121 14.93 -1.80 23.95
C SER A 121 14.75 -2.51 22.60
N GLN A 122 15.85 -2.59 21.85
CA GLN A 122 15.92 -3.39 20.63
C GLN A 122 16.30 -4.83 20.99
N LEU A 123 15.55 -5.80 20.46
CA LEU A 123 15.87 -7.22 20.51
C LEU A 123 16.45 -7.63 19.16
N GLU A 124 17.55 -8.38 19.20
CA GLU A 124 18.21 -8.92 18.02
C GLU A 124 18.04 -10.44 17.98
N VAL A 125 17.68 -10.94 16.81
CA VAL A 125 17.51 -12.38 16.57
C VAL A 125 18.29 -12.76 15.32
N LEU A 126 19.09 -13.82 15.42
CA LEU A 126 19.85 -14.37 14.29
C LEU A 126 19.12 -15.59 13.74
N VAL A 127 18.89 -15.61 12.43
CA VAL A 127 18.26 -16.73 11.72
C VAL A 127 19.31 -17.40 10.86
N HIS A 128 19.42 -18.71 10.98
CA HIS A 128 20.30 -19.56 10.20
C HIS A 128 19.44 -20.40 9.29
N VAL A 129 19.57 -20.20 7.97
CA VAL A 129 18.82 -20.99 7.00
C VAL A 129 19.67 -22.16 6.48
N GLN A 130 19.03 -23.32 6.39
CA GLN A 130 19.62 -24.56 5.91
C GLN A 130 18.80 -25.10 4.74
N ASP A 131 19.43 -25.94 3.92
CA ASP A 131 18.73 -26.69 2.89
C ASP A 131 18.11 -28.00 3.42
N PHE A 132 17.36 -28.71 2.56
CA PHE A 132 16.78 -30.03 2.90
C PHE A 132 17.83 -31.12 3.14
N GLN A 133 19.10 -30.87 2.85
CA GLN A 133 20.23 -31.73 3.21
C GLN A 133 20.88 -31.33 4.55
N ARG A 134 20.29 -30.38 5.29
CA ARG A 134 20.79 -29.80 6.54
C ARG A 134 22.13 -29.09 6.39
N LYS A 135 22.46 -28.64 5.19
CA LYS A 135 23.65 -27.84 4.94
C LYS A 135 23.31 -26.35 5.06
N PRO A 136 24.15 -25.54 5.72
CA PRO A 136 23.97 -24.09 5.71
C PRO A 136 23.97 -23.55 4.28
N LYS A 137 23.00 -22.69 3.97
CA LYS A 137 23.00 -21.99 2.69
C LYS A 137 24.16 -21.00 2.65
N LYS A 138 24.64 -20.71 1.43
CA LYS A 138 25.76 -19.78 1.18
C LYS A 138 25.33 -18.46 0.55
N TYR A 139 24.03 -18.26 0.43
CA TYR A 139 23.40 -17.09 -0.20
C TYR A 139 22.06 -16.80 0.48
N GLY A 140 21.58 -15.57 0.31
CA GLY A 140 20.30 -15.11 0.85
C GLY A 140 19.18 -15.11 -0.18
N GLY A 141 18.31 -14.12 -0.08
CA GLY A 141 17.20 -13.86 -0.98
C GLY A 141 15.90 -14.57 -0.57
N ASP A 142 15.83 -15.20 0.60
CA ASP A 142 14.58 -15.76 1.13
C ASP A 142 13.67 -14.63 1.61
N TYR A 143 12.36 -14.78 1.41
CA TYR A 143 11.40 -13.84 1.97
C TYR A 143 10.91 -14.35 3.32
N LEU A 144 11.38 -13.69 4.39
CA LEU A 144 11.02 -13.99 5.77
C LEU A 144 10.05 -12.93 6.31
N GLN A 145 9.04 -13.38 7.06
CA GLN A 145 8.21 -12.52 7.91
C GLN A 145 8.52 -12.82 9.36
N ALA A 146 8.63 -11.77 10.17
CA ALA A 146 8.99 -11.89 11.58
C ALA A 146 8.10 -11.01 12.45
N ARG A 147 7.70 -11.54 13.60
CA ARG A 147 6.86 -10.83 14.59
C ARG A 147 7.21 -11.23 16.01
N ILE A 148 6.96 -10.33 16.94
CA ILE A 148 6.89 -10.62 18.38
C ILE A 148 5.44 -10.55 18.83
N HIS A 149 5.07 -11.39 19.81
CA HIS A 149 3.70 -11.44 20.30
C HIS A 149 3.59 -11.98 21.73
N SER A 150 2.50 -11.62 22.40
CA SER A 150 2.10 -12.15 23.70
C SER A 150 0.61 -12.49 23.65
N PRO A 151 0.24 -13.75 23.38
CA PRO A 151 -1.17 -14.14 23.16
C PRO A 151 -2.12 -13.72 24.29
N LYS A 152 -1.70 -13.89 25.56
CA LYS A 152 -2.50 -13.49 26.74
C LYS A 152 -2.79 -11.99 26.81
N LEU A 153 -1.90 -11.17 26.23
CA LEU A 153 -2.07 -9.72 26.18
C LEU A 153 -2.71 -9.27 24.87
N GLN A 154 -2.97 -10.19 23.94
CA GLN A 154 -3.38 -9.87 22.57
C GLN A 154 -2.49 -8.76 21.97
N ALA A 155 -1.19 -8.91 22.21
CA ALA A 155 -0.17 -7.94 21.82
C ALA A 155 0.72 -8.51 20.72
N GLY A 156 1.14 -7.67 19.79
CA GLY A 156 1.93 -8.07 18.65
C GLY A 156 2.57 -6.91 17.90
N ALA A 157 3.76 -7.13 17.37
CA ALA A 157 4.48 -6.14 16.55
C ALA A 157 5.38 -6.85 15.53
N VAL A 158 5.63 -6.19 14.40
CA VAL A 158 6.47 -6.72 13.32
C VAL A 158 7.97 -6.49 13.58
N GLY A 159 8.80 -7.37 13.02
CA GLY A 159 10.26 -7.27 13.05
C GLY A 159 10.84 -6.88 11.70
N ARG A 160 11.98 -6.18 11.72
CA ARG A 160 12.71 -5.79 10.51
C ARG A 160 13.74 -6.87 10.20
N VAL A 161 13.58 -7.52 9.05
CA VAL A 161 14.52 -8.55 8.57
C VAL A 161 15.61 -7.89 7.74
N VAL A 162 16.85 -8.26 7.99
CA VAL A 162 18.04 -7.88 7.22
C VAL A 162 18.71 -9.17 6.75
N ASP A 163 18.90 -9.28 5.45
CA ASP A 163 19.56 -10.41 4.80
C ASP A 163 21.06 -10.11 4.63
N TYR A 164 21.93 -10.99 5.13
CA TYR A 164 23.38 -10.87 4.96
C TYR A 164 23.92 -11.56 3.70
N GLN A 165 23.04 -12.09 2.85
CA GLN A 165 23.38 -12.68 1.55
C GLN A 165 24.32 -13.89 1.64
N ASN A 166 24.34 -14.57 2.79
CA ASN A 166 25.26 -15.66 3.07
C ASN A 166 24.59 -16.82 3.84
N GLY A 167 23.26 -16.90 3.82
CA GLY A 167 22.49 -17.87 4.60
C GLY A 167 22.19 -17.46 6.04
N PHE A 168 22.54 -16.22 6.42
CA PHE A 168 22.19 -15.64 7.72
C PHE A 168 21.29 -14.43 7.54
N TYR A 169 20.29 -14.31 8.42
CA TYR A 169 19.44 -13.13 8.51
C TYR A 169 19.46 -12.59 9.93
N LYS A 170 19.43 -11.27 10.08
CA LYS A 170 19.25 -10.61 11.37
C LYS A 170 17.88 -9.96 11.42
N VAL A 171 17.14 -10.25 12.47
CA VAL A 171 15.84 -9.64 12.73
C VAL A 171 15.94 -8.71 13.92
N PHE A 172 15.44 -7.50 13.74
CA PHE A 172 15.37 -6.47 14.78
C PHE A 172 13.93 -6.25 15.21
N PHE A 173 13.67 -6.32 16.52
CA PHE A 173 12.40 -5.97 17.11
C PHE A 173 12.55 -4.80 18.08
N THR A 174 11.58 -3.91 18.11
CA THR A 174 11.42 -2.94 19.20
C THR A 174 10.46 -3.55 20.22
N LEU A 175 10.89 -3.68 21.49
CA LEU A 175 10.06 -4.28 22.55
C LEU A 175 9.07 -3.23 23.10
N LEU A 176 7.78 -3.39 22.80
CA LEU A 176 6.79 -2.31 22.98
C LEU A 176 5.87 -2.48 24.19
N TRP A 177 5.95 -3.60 24.91
CA TRP A 177 5.16 -3.87 26.12
C TRP A 177 5.92 -4.76 27.11
N PRO A 178 5.61 -4.68 28.42
CA PRO A 178 6.23 -5.53 29.43
C PRO A 178 5.62 -6.94 29.46
N GLY A 179 6.34 -7.88 30.07
CA GLY A 179 5.95 -9.27 30.25
C GLY A 179 6.77 -10.23 29.38
N ARG A 180 6.27 -11.47 29.24
CA ARG A 180 6.88 -12.49 28.38
C ARG A 180 6.51 -12.24 26.92
N VAL A 181 7.52 -11.97 26.09
CA VAL A 181 7.37 -11.67 24.66
C VAL A 181 7.96 -12.80 23.83
N LYS A 182 7.15 -13.45 23.00
CA LYS A 182 7.55 -14.58 22.14
C LYS A 182 7.90 -14.09 20.74
N VAL A 183 9.01 -14.59 20.19
CA VAL A 183 9.45 -14.38 18.80
C VAL A 183 8.84 -15.45 17.90
N SER A 184 8.41 -15.05 16.70
CA SER A 184 7.94 -15.94 15.64
C SER A 184 8.55 -15.49 14.32
N ILE A 185 9.15 -16.42 13.59
CA ILE A 185 9.76 -16.19 12.27
C ILE A 185 9.20 -17.24 11.33
N SER A 186 8.80 -16.80 10.14
CA SER A 186 8.26 -17.67 9.10
C SER A 186 8.97 -17.45 7.78
N LEU A 187 9.37 -18.54 7.13
CA LEU A 187 9.77 -18.55 5.72
C LEU A 187 8.50 -18.44 4.88
N VAL A 188 8.32 -17.32 4.17
CA VAL A 188 7.20 -17.15 3.25
C VAL A 188 7.48 -17.88 1.94
N HIS A 189 8.64 -17.57 1.33
CA HIS A 189 9.14 -18.24 0.14
C HIS A 189 10.66 -18.41 0.21
N PRO A 190 11.19 -19.57 -0.21
CA PRO A 190 12.63 -19.75 -0.41
C PRO A 190 13.11 -18.87 -1.57
N SER A 191 14.39 -18.46 -1.55
CA SER A 191 15.00 -17.65 -2.61
C SER A 191 14.85 -18.27 -4.00
N GLU A 192 14.87 -19.61 -4.10
CA GLU A 192 14.67 -20.34 -5.35
C GLU A 192 13.25 -20.18 -5.89
N GLY A 193 12.25 -20.20 -5.01
CA GLY A 193 10.86 -19.94 -5.36
C GLY A 193 10.64 -18.48 -5.76
N ILE A 194 11.33 -17.54 -5.12
CA ILE A 194 11.26 -16.12 -5.48
C ILE A 194 11.78 -15.87 -6.89
N ARG A 195 12.86 -16.56 -7.30
CA ARG A 195 13.32 -16.51 -8.69
C ARG A 195 12.23 -16.95 -9.68
N VAL A 196 11.48 -17.99 -9.36
CA VAL A 196 10.35 -18.44 -10.18
C VAL A 196 9.25 -17.36 -10.22
N LEU A 197 8.91 -16.75 -9.07
CA LEU A 197 7.93 -15.66 -9.01
C LEU A 197 8.36 -14.45 -9.86
N GLN A 198 9.63 -14.07 -9.82
CA GLN A 198 10.17 -13.00 -10.66
C GLN A 198 10.04 -13.31 -12.15
N ASN A 199 10.46 -14.50 -12.57
CA ASN A 199 10.34 -14.93 -13.96
C ASN A 199 8.87 -14.93 -14.42
N LEU A 200 7.94 -15.38 -13.57
CA LEU A 200 6.51 -15.31 -13.89
C LEU A 200 6.02 -13.87 -14.06
N GLN A 201 6.46 -12.94 -13.21
CA GLN A 201 6.06 -11.53 -13.29
C GLN A 201 6.56 -10.86 -14.58
N GLU A 202 7.77 -11.22 -15.04
CA GLU A 202 8.37 -10.68 -16.26
C GLU A 202 7.83 -11.36 -17.53
N GLU A 203 7.75 -12.69 -17.55
CA GLU A 203 7.42 -13.44 -18.78
C GLU A 203 5.94 -13.81 -18.94
N LYS A 204 5.19 -13.91 -17.84
CA LYS A 204 3.78 -14.32 -17.82
C LYS A 204 2.89 -13.32 -17.04
N PRO A 205 2.91 -12.02 -17.37
CA PRO A 205 2.10 -11.03 -16.68
C PRO A 205 0.59 -11.15 -16.94
N ASP A 206 0.24 -11.70 -18.09
CA ASP A 206 -1.11 -12.03 -18.55
C ASP A 206 -1.64 -13.36 -17.99
N ARG A 207 -0.91 -13.99 -17.05
CA ARG A 207 -1.38 -15.21 -16.36
C ARG A 207 -2.70 -15.06 -15.62
N VAL A 208 -3.10 -13.82 -15.37
CA VAL A 208 -4.50 -13.45 -15.14
C VAL A 208 -4.99 -12.73 -16.40
N TYR A 209 -5.90 -13.37 -17.13
CA TYR A 209 -6.46 -12.80 -18.36
C TYR A 209 -7.86 -12.23 -18.10
N PHE A 210 -8.24 -11.23 -18.88
CA PHE A 210 -9.52 -10.53 -18.75
C PHE A 210 -10.31 -10.62 -20.04
N LYS A 211 -11.62 -10.40 -19.94
CA LYS A 211 -12.53 -10.45 -21.08
C LYS A 211 -13.52 -9.29 -21.01
N SER A 212 -14.06 -8.92 -22.16
CA SER A 212 -15.19 -8.01 -22.26
C SER A 212 -16.27 -8.62 -23.16
N LEU A 213 -17.52 -8.44 -22.75
CA LEU A 213 -18.68 -8.72 -23.59
C LEU A 213 -18.97 -7.51 -24.48
N PHE A 214 -19.14 -7.77 -25.77
CA PHE A 214 -19.63 -6.83 -26.77
C PHE A 214 -21.03 -7.26 -27.19
N ARG A 215 -21.97 -6.31 -27.30
CA ARG A 215 -23.36 -6.63 -27.66
C ARG A 215 -24.02 -5.53 -28.48
N SER A 216 -24.67 -5.92 -29.57
CA SER A 216 -25.59 -5.08 -30.33
C SER A 216 -26.83 -5.89 -30.71
N GLY A 217 -28.00 -5.50 -30.18
CA GLY A 217 -29.23 -6.28 -30.31
C GLY A 217 -29.06 -7.71 -29.81
N ARG A 218 -29.31 -8.69 -30.69
CA ARG A 218 -29.19 -10.13 -30.39
C ARG A 218 -27.78 -10.70 -30.59
N ILE A 219 -26.87 -9.95 -31.18
CA ILE A 219 -25.50 -10.41 -31.43
C ILE A 219 -24.65 -10.07 -30.21
N SER A 220 -23.94 -11.05 -29.67
CA SER A 220 -22.95 -10.83 -28.63
C SER A 220 -21.69 -11.64 -28.88
N GLU A 221 -20.53 -11.02 -28.66
CA GLU A 221 -19.21 -11.64 -28.75
C GLU A 221 -18.42 -11.32 -27.49
N THR A 222 -17.66 -12.28 -26.98
CA THR A 222 -16.74 -12.05 -25.87
C THR A 222 -15.33 -12.14 -26.40
N THR A 223 -14.52 -11.12 -26.15
CA THR A 223 -13.11 -11.10 -26.55
C THR A 223 -12.20 -10.83 -25.36
N GLU A 224 -10.95 -11.27 -25.47
CA GLU A 224 -9.93 -11.06 -24.44
C GLU A 224 -9.51 -9.60 -24.39
N CYS A 225 -9.19 -9.14 -23.18
CA CYS A 225 -8.71 -7.80 -22.88
C CYS A 225 -7.53 -7.87 -21.92
N ASN A 226 -6.60 -6.92 -22.05
CA ASN A 226 -5.50 -6.79 -21.11
C ASN A 226 -4.84 -5.41 -21.22
N VAL A 227 -3.88 -5.14 -20.32
CA VAL A 227 -2.96 -4.00 -20.39
C VAL A 227 -2.13 -4.06 -21.69
N CYS A 228 -1.77 -5.28 -22.10
CA CYS A 228 -1.10 -5.56 -23.35
C CYS A 228 -1.69 -6.77 -24.05
N LEU A 229 -1.95 -6.65 -25.35
CA LEU A 229 -2.31 -7.77 -26.22
C LEU A 229 -1.37 -7.80 -27.43
N PRO A 230 -1.10 -9.00 -28.00
CA PRO A 230 -0.34 -9.12 -29.24
C PRO A 230 -0.92 -8.27 -30.37
N GLY A 231 -0.07 -7.48 -31.03
CA GLY A 231 -0.47 -6.57 -32.12
C GLY A 231 -0.79 -7.24 -33.46
N SER A 232 -0.73 -8.58 -33.52
CA SER A 232 -1.00 -9.35 -34.75
C SER A 232 -2.49 -9.41 -35.12
N LEU A 233 -3.38 -9.04 -34.20
CA LEU A 233 -4.83 -9.05 -34.40
C LEU A 233 -5.42 -7.64 -34.25
N PRO A 234 -6.54 -7.31 -34.94
CA PRO A 234 -7.21 -6.03 -34.76
C PRO A 234 -7.65 -5.81 -33.31
N LEU A 235 -7.35 -4.64 -32.75
CA LEU A 235 -7.63 -4.28 -31.36
C LEU A 235 -8.64 -3.14 -31.26
N CYS A 236 -9.45 -3.19 -30.21
CA CYS A 236 -10.16 -2.05 -29.65
C CYS A 236 -9.26 -1.36 -28.62
N ASN A 237 -8.98 -0.07 -28.84
CA ASN A 237 -8.19 0.74 -27.92
C ASN A 237 -9.12 1.50 -26.96
N PHE A 238 -9.04 1.16 -25.67
CA PHE A 238 -9.76 1.81 -24.58
C PHE A 238 -8.80 2.51 -23.62
N THR A 239 -7.65 2.95 -24.12
CA THR A 239 -6.71 3.77 -23.36
C THR A 239 -7.42 5.00 -22.83
N ASP A 240 -7.24 5.28 -21.54
CA ASP A 240 -7.85 6.43 -20.91
C ASP A 240 -7.29 7.73 -21.48
N LEU A 241 -8.18 8.62 -21.91
CA LEU A 241 -7.77 9.86 -22.58
C LEU A 241 -7.10 10.86 -21.62
N TYR A 242 -7.34 10.75 -20.32
CA TYR A 242 -6.84 11.71 -19.34
C TYR A 242 -5.52 11.25 -18.69
N THR A 243 -5.49 10.00 -18.24
CA THR A 243 -4.34 9.39 -17.56
C THR A 243 -3.39 8.66 -18.50
N GLY A 244 -3.83 8.40 -19.74
CA GLY A 244 -3.13 7.54 -20.68
C GLY A 244 -3.13 6.07 -20.29
N GLU A 245 -3.92 5.64 -19.30
CA GLU A 245 -3.88 4.26 -18.79
C GLU A 245 -4.29 3.24 -19.86
N PRO A 246 -3.37 2.35 -20.27
CA PRO A 246 -3.60 1.46 -21.40
C PRO A 246 -4.61 0.37 -21.06
N TRP A 247 -5.56 0.16 -21.96
CA TRP A 247 -6.47 -0.97 -21.89
C TRP A 247 -6.92 -1.36 -23.30
N PHE A 248 -6.69 -2.61 -23.68
CA PHE A 248 -6.99 -3.11 -25.02
C PHE A 248 -7.85 -4.35 -24.95
N CYS A 249 -8.68 -4.55 -25.97
CA CYS A 249 -9.40 -5.80 -26.20
C CYS A 249 -9.21 -6.23 -27.66
N PHE A 250 -9.22 -7.52 -27.95
CA PHE A 250 -9.35 -7.96 -29.35
C PHE A 250 -10.69 -7.47 -29.91
N LYS A 251 -10.67 -6.99 -31.15
CA LYS A 251 -11.88 -6.51 -31.82
C LYS A 251 -12.80 -7.71 -32.11
N PRO A 252 -14.08 -7.68 -31.70
CA PRO A 252 -15.04 -8.71 -32.05
C PRO A 252 -15.24 -8.76 -33.58
N LYS A 253 -15.57 -9.94 -34.13
CA LYS A 253 -15.58 -10.16 -35.59
C LYS A 253 -16.73 -9.42 -36.27
N LYS A 254 -17.89 -9.34 -35.61
CA LYS A 254 -19.14 -8.82 -36.17
C LYS A 254 -19.59 -7.51 -35.52
N LEU A 255 -18.94 -7.08 -34.45
CA LEU A 255 -19.37 -5.94 -33.65
C LEU A 255 -18.34 -4.80 -33.66
N PRO A 256 -18.77 -3.53 -33.51
CA PRO A 256 -17.85 -2.42 -33.33
C PRO A 256 -17.34 -2.35 -31.88
N CYS A 257 -16.20 -1.71 -31.66
CA CYS A 257 -15.63 -1.52 -30.31
C CYS A 257 -16.54 -0.74 -29.36
N SER A 258 -17.39 0.15 -29.90
CA SER A 258 -18.37 0.92 -29.14
C SER A 258 -19.46 0.07 -28.48
N SER A 259 -19.63 -1.19 -28.90
CA SER A 259 -20.62 -2.11 -28.35
C SER A 259 -20.17 -2.81 -27.05
N ARG A 260 -19.05 -2.38 -26.46
CA ARG A 260 -18.50 -2.95 -25.22
C ARG A 260 -19.43 -2.69 -24.03
N ILE A 261 -19.90 -3.76 -23.40
CA ILE A 261 -20.85 -3.72 -22.28
C ILE A 261 -20.14 -3.71 -20.93
N ASN A 262 -19.12 -4.55 -20.78
CA ASN A 262 -18.52 -4.81 -19.47
C ASN A 262 -17.05 -5.21 -19.56
N HIS A 263 -16.51 -5.56 -18.40
CA HIS A 263 -15.20 -6.15 -18.14
C HIS A 263 -15.35 -7.23 -17.08
N PHE A 264 -14.59 -8.31 -17.21
CA PHE A 264 -14.49 -9.32 -16.17
C PHE A 264 -13.16 -10.07 -16.20
N LYS A 265 -12.78 -10.63 -15.04
CA LYS A 265 -11.69 -11.61 -14.98
C LYS A 265 -12.09 -12.87 -15.76
N GLY A 266 -11.31 -13.19 -16.79
CA GLY A 266 -11.51 -14.39 -17.61
C GLY A 266 -11.04 -15.66 -16.90
N GLY A 267 -9.98 -15.58 -16.09
CA GLY A 267 -9.52 -16.70 -15.27
C GLY A 267 -8.04 -16.60 -14.92
N TYR A 268 -7.50 -17.71 -14.45
CA TYR A 268 -6.09 -17.92 -14.13
C TYR A 268 -5.53 -18.98 -15.07
N LEU A 269 -4.39 -18.71 -15.69
CA LEU A 269 -3.68 -19.72 -16.49
C LEU A 269 -3.21 -20.86 -15.58
N LYS A 270 -3.25 -22.09 -16.12
CA LYS A 270 -2.82 -23.31 -15.44
C LYS A 270 -1.52 -23.81 -16.08
N GLY A 271 -0.80 -24.69 -15.37
CA GLY A 271 0.44 -25.28 -15.87
C GLY A 271 1.58 -24.25 -16.03
N LEU A 272 1.62 -23.24 -15.15
CA LEU A 272 2.63 -22.18 -15.20
C LEU A 272 4.03 -22.65 -14.80
N LEU A 273 4.11 -23.77 -14.09
CA LEU A 273 5.34 -24.26 -13.48
C LEU A 273 5.70 -25.63 -14.02
N THR A 274 7.00 -25.85 -14.23
CA THR A 274 7.58 -27.18 -14.42
C THR A 274 7.46 -28.01 -13.13
N ALA A 275 7.67 -29.33 -13.23
CA ALA A 275 7.68 -30.22 -12.06
C ALA A 275 8.73 -29.80 -11.01
N ALA A 276 9.90 -29.33 -11.45
CA ALA A 276 10.95 -28.86 -10.57
C ALA A 276 10.57 -27.56 -9.84
N GLU A 277 9.94 -26.61 -10.54
CA GLU A 277 9.51 -25.35 -9.93
C GLU A 277 8.35 -25.53 -8.96
N ASN A 278 7.41 -26.43 -9.27
CA ASN A 278 6.31 -26.77 -8.36
C ASN A 278 6.81 -27.24 -6.99
N ALA A 279 8.00 -27.86 -6.92
CA ALA A 279 8.58 -28.29 -5.65
C ALA A 279 8.87 -27.13 -4.68
N PHE A 280 9.05 -25.89 -5.17
CA PHE A 280 9.25 -24.70 -4.32
C PHE A 280 7.95 -24.11 -3.75
N PHE A 281 6.79 -24.66 -4.13
CA PHE A 281 5.47 -24.15 -3.76
C PHE A 281 4.60 -25.25 -3.11
N GLN A 282 5.13 -25.89 -2.07
CA GLN A 282 4.47 -26.97 -1.34
C GLN A 282 3.90 -26.48 -0.01
N SER A 283 2.58 -26.70 0.17
CA SER A 283 1.89 -26.43 1.44
C SER A 283 2.39 -27.35 2.55
N GLY A 284 2.59 -26.81 3.74
CA GLY A 284 3.11 -27.60 4.87
C GLY A 284 4.59 -27.96 4.77
N VAL A 285 5.30 -27.48 3.73
CA VAL A 285 6.72 -27.80 3.49
C VAL A 285 7.57 -26.54 3.37
N ASN A 286 7.24 -25.62 2.45
CA ASN A 286 8.06 -24.42 2.20
C ASN A 286 7.29 -23.13 1.91
N ILE A 287 5.95 -23.21 1.77
CA ILE A 287 5.11 -22.01 1.73
C ILE A 287 4.73 -21.62 3.15
N LYS A 288 5.13 -20.41 3.55
CA LYS A 288 4.68 -19.75 4.79
C LYS A 288 4.83 -20.63 6.03
N MET A 289 5.97 -21.28 6.15
CA MET A 289 6.28 -22.23 7.22
C MET A 289 7.06 -21.57 8.36
N PRO A 290 6.79 -21.94 9.62
CA PRO A 290 7.55 -21.44 10.76
C PRO A 290 9.00 -21.96 10.73
N ILE A 291 9.93 -21.11 11.17
CA ILE A 291 11.30 -21.48 11.52
C ILE A 291 11.36 -21.59 13.04
N ASN A 292 11.81 -22.74 13.55
CA ASN A 292 11.82 -23.00 14.99
C ASN A 292 13.02 -22.35 15.70
N SER A 293 12.90 -22.07 16.99
CA SER A 293 14.06 -21.63 17.78
C SER A 293 14.94 -22.83 18.14
N SER A 294 16.26 -22.65 18.13
CA SER A 294 17.19 -23.63 18.73
C SER A 294 17.38 -23.44 20.24
N GLY A 295 16.80 -22.39 20.82
CA GLY A 295 16.87 -22.08 22.24
C GLY A 295 15.56 -21.48 22.75
N PRO A 296 15.59 -20.58 23.76
CA PRO A 296 14.41 -19.85 24.18
C PRO A 296 13.81 -19.05 23.02
N ASP A 297 12.51 -19.21 22.78
CA ASP A 297 11.75 -18.47 21.78
C ASP A 297 11.07 -17.21 22.38
N TRP A 298 11.39 -16.86 23.63
CA TRP A 298 10.84 -15.71 24.33
C TRP A 298 11.87 -14.98 25.18
N VAL A 299 11.58 -13.72 25.50
CA VAL A 299 12.33 -12.88 26.45
C VAL A 299 11.41 -12.28 27.50
N THR A 300 11.98 -11.86 28.63
CA THR A 300 11.25 -11.08 29.64
C THR A 300 11.52 -9.60 29.46
N VAL A 301 10.44 -8.83 29.33
CA VAL A 301 10.49 -7.37 29.21
C VAL A 301 9.97 -6.74 30.50
N ILE A 302 10.77 -5.90 31.14
CA ILE A 302 10.39 -5.16 32.34
C ILE A 302 9.92 -3.74 31.98
N PRO A 303 8.95 -3.18 32.74
CA PRO A 303 8.55 -1.78 32.57
C PRO A 303 9.74 -0.82 32.76
N ARG A 304 9.69 0.33 32.08
CA ARG A 304 10.58 1.45 32.40
C ARG A 304 10.04 2.23 33.60
N SER A 305 10.94 2.89 34.32
CA SER A 305 10.55 3.84 35.35
C SER A 305 9.94 5.12 34.74
N ILE A 306 9.05 5.79 35.47
CA ILE A 306 8.33 7.00 35.01
C ILE A 306 9.29 8.12 34.55
N LYS A 307 10.47 8.24 35.18
CA LYS A 307 11.51 9.22 34.82
C LYS A 307 12.16 8.91 33.46
N GLU A 308 12.37 7.63 33.13
CA GLU A 308 12.95 7.19 31.86
C GLU A 308 11.96 7.29 30.69
N THR A 309 10.65 7.23 30.96
CA THR A 309 9.60 7.35 29.94
C THR A 309 9.55 8.75 29.31
N ARG A 310 9.65 9.81 30.13
CA ARG A 310 9.66 11.21 29.64
C ARG A 310 10.85 11.51 28.72
N ASN A 311 12.01 10.93 29.00
CA ASN A 311 13.21 11.10 28.17
C ASN A 311 13.10 10.38 26.82
N LEU A 312 12.33 9.29 26.72
CA LEU A 312 12.11 8.57 25.46
C LEU A 312 11.08 9.25 24.56
N GLU A 313 10.05 9.87 25.14
CA GLU A 313 9.10 10.71 24.38
C GLU A 313 9.83 11.88 23.71
N LEU A 314 10.87 12.42 24.36
CA LEU A 314 11.74 13.47 23.82
C LEU A 314 12.78 12.93 22.80
N SER A 315 13.16 11.65 22.89
CA SER A 315 14.20 11.02 22.04
C SER A 315 13.65 10.20 20.88
N GLN A 316 12.32 10.13 20.69
CA GLN A 316 11.70 9.51 19.52
C GLN A 316 11.83 10.43 18.29
N GLY A 317 13.08 10.73 17.94
CA GLY A 317 13.44 11.25 16.63
C GLY A 317 13.16 10.21 15.54
N LEU A 318 12.67 10.71 14.41
CA LEU A 318 12.70 10.19 13.04
C LEU A 318 13.11 8.70 12.82
N GLY A 319 12.24 7.92 12.15
CA GLY A 319 12.60 6.60 11.59
C GLY A 319 12.27 5.36 12.44
N THR A 320 11.34 5.46 13.38
CA THR A 320 11.04 4.43 14.37
C THR A 320 10.15 3.28 13.86
N PHE A 321 10.72 2.31 13.13
CA PHE A 321 10.07 1.01 12.86
C PHE A 321 9.82 0.23 14.17
N PRO A 322 8.69 -0.51 14.32
CA PRO A 322 7.53 -0.60 13.42
C PRO A 322 6.62 0.63 13.48
N SER A 323 5.67 0.79 12.55
CA SER A 323 4.72 1.92 12.54
C SER A 323 3.77 1.93 13.75
N GLY A 324 3.51 0.75 14.32
CA GLY A 324 2.72 0.57 15.53
C GLY A 324 2.80 -0.84 16.10
N TYR A 325 1.95 -1.13 17.07
CA TYR A 325 1.82 -2.46 17.68
C TYR A 325 0.42 -2.68 18.24
N TYR A 326 0.01 -3.93 18.34
CA TYR A 326 -1.18 -4.30 19.11
C TYR A 326 -0.87 -4.41 20.59
N TYR A 327 -1.83 -3.99 21.41
CA TYR A 327 -1.93 -4.34 22.82
C TYR A 327 -3.40 -4.42 23.20
N ARG A 328 -3.85 -5.56 23.73
CA ARG A 328 -5.27 -5.84 24.02
C ARG A 328 -6.17 -5.67 22.78
N ASN A 329 -5.76 -6.21 21.64
CA ASN A 329 -6.47 -6.06 20.35
C ASN A 329 -6.65 -4.63 19.84
N GLN A 330 -5.96 -3.65 20.43
CA GLN A 330 -5.98 -2.27 19.97
C GLN A 330 -4.64 -1.92 19.33
N TRP A 331 -4.68 -1.40 18.11
CA TRP A 331 -3.54 -0.88 17.39
C TRP A 331 -3.11 0.45 18.01
N ARG A 332 -1.83 0.54 18.35
CA ARG A 332 -1.19 1.71 18.95
C ARG A 332 -0.10 2.20 17.99
N PRO A 333 -0.37 3.25 17.19
CA PRO A 333 0.67 3.84 16.38
C PRO A 333 1.73 4.49 17.25
N ARG A 334 2.96 4.54 16.73
CA ARG A 334 4.09 5.11 17.48
C ARG A 334 4.17 6.63 17.44
N ARG A 335 3.62 7.27 16.40
CA ARG A 335 3.84 8.69 16.10
C ARG A 335 2.69 9.60 16.53
N PHE A 336 1.49 9.08 16.76
CA PHE A 336 0.34 9.88 17.14
C PHE A 336 -0.62 9.04 17.98
N LYS A 337 -1.57 9.70 18.65
CA LYS A 337 -2.60 9.04 19.44
C LYS A 337 -3.82 8.74 18.58
N THR A 338 -4.35 7.53 18.68
CA THR A 338 -5.55 7.09 17.96
C THR A 338 -6.75 7.09 18.90
N ARG A 339 -7.88 7.66 18.47
CA ARG A 339 -9.18 7.54 19.14
C ARG A 339 -9.75 6.16 18.84
N GLN A 340 -10.47 5.61 19.82
CA GLN A 340 -11.21 4.36 19.66
C GLN A 340 -12.67 4.71 19.37
N PHE A 341 -13.21 4.21 18.27
CA PHE A 341 -14.60 4.41 17.87
C PHE A 341 -15.38 3.15 18.19
N ASN A 342 -15.73 2.99 19.47
CA ASN A 342 -16.43 1.81 19.98
C ASN A 342 -17.95 2.00 20.01
N ASP A 343 -18.41 3.25 19.93
CA ASP A 343 -19.82 3.61 19.83
C ASP A 343 -20.13 4.10 18.41
N PRO A 344 -21.20 3.64 17.75
CA PRO A 344 -21.63 4.21 16.46
C PRO A 344 -21.83 5.72 16.49
N ASP A 345 -22.25 6.31 17.62
CA ASP A 345 -22.47 7.76 17.74
C ASP A 345 -21.15 8.54 17.57
N ASP A 346 -20.02 7.98 18.02
CA ASP A 346 -18.69 8.57 17.82
C ASP A 346 -18.34 8.71 16.32
N ILE A 347 -18.72 7.70 15.52
CA ILE A 347 -18.48 7.69 14.07
C ILE A 347 -19.42 8.67 13.38
N THR A 348 -20.68 8.69 13.79
CA THR A 348 -21.70 9.62 13.29
C THR A 348 -21.27 11.07 13.53
N GLU A 349 -20.81 11.39 14.74
CA GLU A 349 -20.26 12.70 15.10
C GLU A 349 -19.05 13.06 14.22
N CYS A 350 -18.08 12.13 14.11
CA CYS A 350 -16.87 12.32 13.31
C CYS A 350 -17.17 12.61 11.82
N LEU A 351 -18.15 11.91 11.26
CA LEU A 351 -18.50 11.96 9.84
C LEU A 351 -19.61 12.96 9.52
N GLN A 352 -20.19 13.62 10.52
CA GLN A 352 -21.30 14.55 10.35
C GLN A 352 -20.99 15.61 9.28
N ARG A 353 -21.92 15.81 8.34
CA ARG A 353 -21.80 16.73 7.19
C ARG A 353 -20.64 16.44 6.24
N LYS A 354 -20.10 15.21 6.23
CA LYS A 354 -19.00 14.81 5.34
C LYS A 354 -19.45 13.91 4.21
N VAL A 355 -18.72 13.99 3.10
CA VAL A 355 -18.73 13.01 2.01
C VAL A 355 -17.44 12.21 2.06
N VAL A 356 -17.56 10.90 2.20
CA VAL A 356 -16.44 9.95 2.24
C VAL A 356 -16.40 9.16 0.95
N TYR A 357 -15.28 9.25 0.23
CA TYR A 357 -15.02 8.52 -1.00
C TYR A 357 -14.01 7.40 -0.75
N LEU A 358 -14.45 6.15 -0.90
CA LEU A 358 -13.60 4.96 -0.82
C LEU A 358 -13.32 4.46 -2.24
N PHE A 359 -12.09 4.63 -2.72
CA PHE A 359 -11.65 4.20 -4.04
C PHE A 359 -10.68 3.04 -3.94
N GLY A 360 -10.91 1.96 -4.68
CA GLY A 360 -9.93 0.88 -4.66
C GLY A 360 -10.42 -0.49 -5.06
N ASP A 361 -9.84 -1.48 -4.42
CA ASP A 361 -10.21 -2.88 -4.60
C ASP A 361 -11.15 -3.38 -3.48
N SER A 362 -11.39 -4.68 -3.47
CA SER A 362 -12.26 -5.31 -2.47
C SER A 362 -11.80 -5.11 -1.02
N THR A 363 -10.54 -4.71 -0.81
CA THR A 363 -10.01 -4.56 0.55
C THR A 363 -10.43 -3.23 1.19
N ILE A 364 -10.61 -2.14 0.42
CA ILE A 364 -11.21 -0.89 0.94
C ILE A 364 -12.74 -1.00 0.98
N ARG A 365 -13.34 -1.87 0.15
CA ARG A 365 -14.77 -2.19 0.24
C ARG A 365 -15.18 -2.70 1.63
N GLN A 366 -14.30 -3.44 2.33
CA GLN A 366 -14.55 -3.85 3.71
C GLN A 366 -14.78 -2.67 4.67
N TRP A 367 -14.19 -1.49 4.42
CA TRP A 367 -14.48 -0.30 5.24
C TRP A 367 -15.90 0.18 5.00
N PHE A 368 -16.39 0.15 3.76
CA PHE A 368 -17.78 0.45 3.44
C PHE A 368 -18.71 -0.50 4.21
N GLU A 369 -18.47 -1.81 4.08
CA GLU A 369 -19.29 -2.85 4.70
C GLU A 369 -19.30 -2.76 6.23
N TYR A 370 -18.16 -2.49 6.85
CA TYR A 370 -18.09 -2.28 8.29
C TYR A 370 -18.90 -1.05 8.71
N LEU A 371 -18.68 0.10 8.06
CA LEU A 371 -19.33 1.36 8.45
C LEU A 371 -20.86 1.28 8.33
N THR A 372 -21.39 0.70 7.25
CA THR A 372 -22.84 0.55 7.05
C THR A 372 -23.47 -0.52 7.94
N THR A 373 -22.68 -1.48 8.41
CA THR A 373 -23.14 -2.47 9.39
C THR A 373 -23.12 -1.91 10.81
N PHE A 374 -22.08 -1.14 11.14
CA PHE A 374 -21.83 -0.67 12.49
C PHE A 374 -22.60 0.60 12.85
N VAL A 375 -22.81 1.52 11.90
CA VAL A 375 -23.53 2.78 12.11
C VAL A 375 -24.98 2.66 11.64
N PRO A 376 -25.99 2.58 12.53
CA PRO A 376 -27.36 2.24 12.14
C PRO A 376 -28.04 3.23 11.18
N ASP A 377 -27.77 4.53 11.34
CA ASP A 377 -28.37 5.59 10.52
C ASP A 377 -27.71 5.71 9.13
N LEU A 378 -26.57 5.04 8.89
CA LEU A 378 -25.85 5.06 7.61
C LEU A 378 -26.36 3.95 6.68
N VAL A 379 -27.52 4.19 6.05
CA VAL A 379 -28.25 3.17 5.30
C VAL A 379 -27.78 3.09 3.84
N GLU A 380 -27.56 1.87 3.35
CA GLU A 380 -27.20 1.64 1.93
C GLU A 380 -28.36 2.01 0.99
N PHE A 381 -28.05 2.85 -0.01
CA PHE A 381 -28.93 3.17 -1.13
C PHE A 381 -28.48 2.36 -2.35
N SER A 382 -29.05 1.16 -2.51
CA SER A 382 -28.68 0.23 -3.59
C SER A 382 -29.56 0.41 -4.83
N LEU A 383 -28.92 0.59 -5.98
CA LEU A 383 -29.57 0.59 -7.31
C LEU A 383 -29.38 -0.76 -8.05
N GLY A 384 -29.14 -1.84 -7.32
CA GLY A 384 -28.88 -3.17 -7.89
C GLY A 384 -27.42 -3.42 -8.30
N SER A 385 -26.48 -2.63 -7.78
CA SER A 385 -25.04 -2.89 -7.93
C SER A 385 -24.67 -4.27 -7.39
N PRO A 386 -23.82 -5.07 -8.08
CA PRO A 386 -23.39 -6.36 -7.54
C PRO A 386 -22.60 -6.19 -6.23
N LYS A 387 -22.96 -6.98 -5.21
CA LYS A 387 -22.43 -6.90 -3.83
C LYS A 387 -20.88 -6.95 -3.71
N ASN A 388 -20.20 -7.62 -4.64
CA ASN A 388 -18.74 -7.73 -4.61
C ASN A 388 -18.02 -6.74 -5.54
N VAL A 389 -18.75 -5.84 -6.20
CA VAL A 389 -18.24 -4.97 -7.27
C VAL A 389 -18.41 -3.49 -6.93
N GLY A 390 -19.62 -3.08 -6.56
CA GLY A 390 -19.99 -1.67 -6.50
C GLY A 390 -20.47 -1.12 -7.86
N PRO A 391 -20.60 0.20 -8.00
CA PRO A 391 -20.42 1.21 -6.94
C PRO A 391 -21.48 1.10 -5.84
N PHE A 392 -21.13 1.51 -4.63
CA PHE A 392 -22.06 1.59 -3.50
C PHE A 392 -22.21 3.01 -2.98
N LEU A 393 -23.39 3.26 -2.42
CA LEU A 393 -23.77 4.51 -1.80
C LEU A 393 -24.46 4.18 -0.47
N ALA A 394 -24.09 4.87 0.59
CA ALA A 394 -24.85 4.88 1.83
C ALA A 394 -25.04 6.31 2.31
N VAL A 395 -26.21 6.58 2.90
CA VAL A 395 -26.66 7.92 3.26
C VAL A 395 -27.20 7.90 4.67
N ASP A 396 -26.68 8.79 5.51
CA ASP A 396 -27.33 9.23 6.74
C ASP A 396 -27.94 10.61 6.48
N GLN A 397 -29.25 10.64 6.32
CA GLN A 397 -29.97 11.89 6.02
C GLN A 397 -30.03 12.82 7.23
N LYS A 398 -30.07 12.28 8.44
CA LYS A 398 -30.21 13.04 9.69
C LYS A 398 -28.94 13.84 9.99
N HIS A 399 -27.79 13.22 9.77
CA HIS A 399 -26.48 13.81 10.05
C HIS A 399 -25.75 14.33 8.80
N ASN A 400 -26.39 14.22 7.62
CA ASN A 400 -25.84 14.64 6.33
C ASN A 400 -24.52 13.93 5.98
N ILE A 401 -24.47 12.62 6.14
CA ILE A 401 -23.29 11.79 5.83
C ILE A 401 -23.53 11.08 4.50
N LEU A 402 -22.53 11.13 3.62
CA LEU A 402 -22.56 10.43 2.35
C LEU A 402 -21.33 9.55 2.21
N LEU A 403 -21.51 8.24 2.22
CA LEU A 403 -20.44 7.26 2.04
C LEU A 403 -20.53 6.65 0.64
N LYS A 404 -19.42 6.67 -0.10
CA LYS A 404 -19.33 6.15 -1.46
C LYS A 404 -18.22 5.13 -1.54
N TYR A 405 -18.47 3.99 -2.18
CA TYR A 405 -17.43 3.07 -2.61
C TYR A 405 -17.46 2.90 -4.13
N ARG A 406 -16.28 2.96 -4.75
CA ARG A 406 -16.11 2.67 -6.17
C ARG A 406 -14.83 1.89 -6.41
N CYS A 407 -14.94 0.85 -7.22
CA CYS A 407 -13.80 0.03 -7.58
C CYS A 407 -12.85 0.77 -8.53
N HIS A 408 -11.56 0.45 -8.50
CA HIS A 408 -10.59 1.04 -9.42
C HIS A 408 -10.76 0.51 -10.86
N GLY A 409 -10.35 1.30 -11.85
CA GLY A 409 -10.33 0.91 -13.26
C GLY A 409 -9.40 -0.28 -13.55
N PRO A 410 -9.41 -0.84 -14.76
CA PRO A 410 -8.69 -2.07 -15.06
C PRO A 410 -7.16 -1.93 -14.90
N PRO A 411 -6.41 -3.02 -14.61
CA PRO A 411 -6.87 -4.40 -14.47
C PRO A 411 -7.57 -4.65 -13.13
N ILE A 412 -8.87 -4.92 -13.15
CA ILE A 412 -9.65 -5.27 -11.95
C ILE A 412 -10.09 -6.73 -12.03
N ARG A 413 -9.83 -7.52 -10.96
CA ARG A 413 -10.03 -8.98 -10.96
C ARG A 413 -11.43 -9.41 -10.50
N PHE A 414 -12.40 -8.52 -10.61
CA PHE A 414 -13.80 -8.75 -10.23
C PHE A 414 -14.55 -9.60 -11.28
N THR A 415 -15.73 -10.10 -10.88
CA THR A 415 -16.54 -11.02 -11.68
C THR A 415 -17.18 -10.35 -12.89
N THR A 416 -17.85 -9.20 -12.75
CA THR A 416 -18.35 -8.40 -13.88
C THR A 416 -18.45 -6.94 -13.43
N VAL A 417 -17.84 -6.02 -14.18
CA VAL A 417 -17.95 -4.58 -13.99
C VAL A 417 -18.44 -3.96 -15.28
N PHE A 418 -19.51 -3.17 -15.25
CA PHE A 418 -20.00 -2.48 -16.45
C PHE A 418 -18.99 -1.45 -16.94
N SER A 419 -18.91 -1.25 -18.26
CA SER A 419 -17.96 -0.31 -18.87
C SER A 419 -18.06 1.10 -18.29
N ASN A 420 -19.27 1.53 -17.93
CA ASN A 420 -19.53 2.87 -17.37
C ASN A 420 -18.99 3.05 -15.94
N ASP A 421 -18.81 1.95 -15.21
CA ASP A 421 -18.29 1.92 -13.84
C ASP A 421 -16.79 1.61 -13.76
N LEU A 422 -16.16 1.25 -14.89
CA LEU A 422 -14.70 1.07 -15.00
C LEU A 422 -13.97 2.41 -15.02
N ARG A 423 -14.06 3.16 -13.92
CA ARG A 423 -13.46 4.48 -13.78
C ARG A 423 -12.10 4.38 -13.10
N TYR A 424 -11.11 5.10 -13.62
CA TYR A 424 -9.81 5.22 -12.97
C TYR A 424 -9.88 6.16 -11.77
N VAL A 425 -9.23 5.78 -10.67
CA VAL A 425 -9.23 6.58 -9.42
C VAL A 425 -8.77 8.02 -9.68
N ALA A 426 -7.74 8.23 -10.49
CA ALA A 426 -7.27 9.56 -10.85
C ALA A 426 -8.35 10.42 -11.54
N ASN A 427 -9.16 9.83 -12.43
CA ASN A 427 -10.25 10.56 -13.10
C ASN A 427 -11.34 10.95 -12.09
N GLU A 428 -11.71 10.03 -11.20
CA GLU A 428 -12.71 10.31 -10.17
C GLU A 428 -12.22 11.38 -9.20
N LEU A 429 -10.94 11.33 -8.79
CA LEU A 429 -10.32 12.36 -7.96
C LEU A 429 -10.42 13.74 -8.61
N ASN A 430 -10.21 13.88 -9.91
CA ASN A 430 -10.29 15.17 -10.59
C ASN A 430 -11.71 15.74 -10.68
N GLY A 431 -12.74 14.89 -10.56
CA GLY A 431 -14.13 15.34 -10.45
C GLY A 431 -14.54 15.80 -9.05
N ILE A 432 -13.68 15.62 -8.04
CA ILE A 432 -13.98 16.00 -6.65
C ILE A 432 -13.61 17.47 -6.41
N VAL A 433 -14.57 18.27 -5.94
CA VAL A 433 -14.33 19.67 -5.54
C VAL A 433 -13.32 19.74 -4.40
N GLY A 434 -13.51 18.94 -3.34
CA GLY A 434 -12.64 18.89 -2.16
C GLY A 434 -13.16 19.71 -0.98
N GLY A 435 -12.30 19.95 0.01
CA GLY A 435 -12.53 20.84 1.15
C GLY A 435 -12.78 20.11 2.47
N LYS A 436 -13.05 20.88 3.54
CA LYS A 436 -13.15 20.42 4.94
C LYS A 436 -14.17 19.29 5.21
N ASN A 437 -15.15 19.15 4.32
CA ASN A 437 -16.21 18.15 4.40
C ASN A 437 -15.97 16.96 3.46
N THR A 438 -14.83 16.91 2.78
CA THR A 438 -14.49 15.86 1.82
C THR A 438 -13.38 14.98 2.39
N VAL A 439 -13.65 13.69 2.43
CA VAL A 439 -12.68 12.66 2.84
C VAL A 439 -12.51 11.67 1.70
N VAL A 440 -11.27 11.31 1.40
CA VAL A 440 -10.93 10.34 0.36
C VAL A 440 -10.04 9.26 0.98
N ALA A 441 -10.40 7.99 0.81
CA ALA A 441 -9.53 6.86 1.13
C ALA A 441 -9.25 6.02 -0.12
N ILE A 442 -8.00 5.61 -0.31
CA ILE A 442 -7.52 4.91 -1.50
C ILE A 442 -6.81 3.61 -1.11
N ALA A 443 -7.22 2.47 -1.67
CA ALA A 443 -6.47 1.21 -1.60
C ALA A 443 -6.46 0.48 -2.96
N VAL A 444 -5.33 0.51 -3.65
CA VAL A 444 -5.19 -0.08 -4.99
C VAL A 444 -3.95 -0.97 -4.98
N TRP A 445 -4.10 -2.29 -4.90
CA TRP A 445 -2.93 -3.19 -4.92
C TRP A 445 -3.27 -4.64 -5.32
N SER A 446 -4.38 -5.20 -4.83
CA SER A 446 -4.68 -6.66 -4.88
C SER A 446 -4.85 -7.23 -6.29
N HIS A 447 -4.93 -6.37 -7.30
CA HIS A 447 -5.11 -6.76 -8.70
C HIS A 447 -3.85 -6.58 -9.56
N PHE A 448 -2.76 -6.07 -8.99
CA PHE A 448 -1.53 -5.70 -9.71
C PHE A 448 -0.37 -6.69 -9.54
N SER A 449 -0.47 -7.62 -8.60
CA SER A 449 0.59 -8.58 -8.20
C SER A 449 1.17 -9.44 -9.33
N THR A 450 0.48 -9.62 -10.46
CA THR A 450 1.01 -10.40 -11.58
C THR A 450 1.71 -9.58 -12.64
N PHE A 451 1.52 -8.27 -12.63
CA PHE A 451 2.09 -7.38 -13.63
C PHE A 451 3.50 -6.90 -13.23
N PRO A 452 4.34 -6.54 -14.21
CA PRO A 452 5.58 -5.82 -13.99
C PRO A 452 5.32 -4.56 -13.15
N LEU A 453 6.31 -4.21 -12.33
CA LEU A 453 6.17 -3.14 -11.34
C LEU A 453 5.88 -1.78 -12.01
N GLU A 454 6.34 -1.58 -13.23
CA GLU A 454 6.10 -0.41 -14.08
C GLU A 454 4.60 -0.14 -14.26
N VAL A 455 3.79 -1.19 -14.39
CA VAL A 455 2.32 -1.09 -14.47
C VAL A 455 1.73 -0.45 -13.22
N TYR A 456 2.25 -0.85 -12.07
CA TYR A 456 1.81 -0.32 -10.78
C TYR A 456 2.38 1.07 -10.49
N ILE A 457 3.64 1.33 -10.85
CA ILE A 457 4.28 2.65 -10.73
C ILE A 457 3.48 3.68 -11.54
N ARG A 458 3.14 3.38 -12.80
CA ARG A 458 2.30 4.25 -13.64
C ARG A 458 0.95 4.52 -12.99
N ARG A 459 0.27 3.48 -12.50
CA ARG A 459 -1.01 3.59 -11.81
C ARG A 459 -0.92 4.57 -10.65
N LEU A 460 0.06 4.38 -9.77
CA LEU A 460 0.23 5.22 -8.60
C LEU A 460 0.70 6.63 -8.94
N ARG A 461 1.50 6.82 -9.99
CA ARG A 461 1.93 8.15 -10.47
C ARG A 461 0.73 8.98 -10.89
N ASN A 462 -0.19 8.38 -11.65
CA ASN A 462 -1.43 9.03 -12.06
C ASN A 462 -2.33 9.37 -10.87
N ILE A 463 -2.50 8.45 -9.91
CA ILE A 463 -3.28 8.71 -8.69
C ILE A 463 -2.62 9.82 -7.86
N ARG A 464 -1.32 9.75 -7.63
CA ARG A 464 -0.57 10.76 -6.87
C ARG A 464 -0.73 12.15 -7.48
N ARG A 465 -0.58 12.28 -8.80
CA ARG A 465 -0.78 13.55 -9.50
C ARG A 465 -2.17 14.13 -9.25
N ALA A 466 -3.21 13.30 -9.34
CA ALA A 466 -4.58 13.73 -9.07
C ALA A 466 -4.82 14.07 -7.58
N VAL A 467 -4.15 13.38 -6.65
CA VAL A 467 -4.17 13.71 -5.21
C VAL A 467 -3.50 15.06 -4.96
N VAL A 468 -2.31 15.31 -5.51
CA VAL A 468 -1.62 16.61 -5.39
C VAL A 468 -2.52 17.72 -5.91
N GLN A 469 -3.09 17.56 -7.12
CA GLN A 469 -4.03 18.54 -7.68
C GLN A 469 -5.30 18.74 -6.84
N LEU A 470 -5.75 17.73 -6.09
CA LEU A 470 -6.89 17.84 -5.16
C LEU A 470 -6.52 18.62 -3.90
N LEU A 471 -5.34 18.38 -3.35
CA LEU A 471 -4.85 19.09 -2.19
C LEU A 471 -4.49 20.54 -2.53
N ASP A 472 -3.89 20.80 -3.70
CA ASP A 472 -3.59 22.16 -4.17
C ASP A 472 -4.85 23.01 -4.31
N ARG A 473 -5.92 22.46 -4.92
CA ARG A 473 -7.19 23.18 -5.09
C ARG A 473 -8.04 23.23 -3.82
N SER A 474 -7.81 22.32 -2.88
CA SER A 474 -8.63 22.17 -1.67
C SER A 474 -7.82 21.55 -0.52
N PRO A 475 -6.95 22.34 0.13
CA PRO A 475 -5.98 21.85 1.12
C PRO A 475 -6.62 21.22 2.36
N LYS A 476 -7.87 21.58 2.66
CA LYS A 476 -8.64 21.03 3.79
C LYS A 476 -9.26 19.65 3.52
N THR A 477 -9.01 19.06 2.36
CA THR A 477 -9.46 17.70 2.04
C THR A 477 -8.61 16.68 2.80
N VAL A 478 -9.24 15.72 3.46
CA VAL A 478 -8.50 14.61 4.10
C VAL A 478 -8.32 13.49 3.07
N VAL A 479 -7.07 13.12 2.78
CA VAL A 479 -6.73 12.00 1.89
C VAL A 479 -5.97 10.94 2.68
N VAL A 480 -6.47 9.71 2.66
CA VAL A 480 -5.92 8.56 3.38
C VAL A 480 -5.54 7.45 2.39
N ILE A 481 -4.30 7.01 2.43
CA ILE A 481 -3.81 5.87 1.68
C ILE A 481 -3.80 4.66 2.59
N ARG A 482 -4.32 3.53 2.09
CA ARG A 482 -4.29 2.25 2.81
C ARG A 482 -3.36 1.27 2.10
N THR A 483 -2.47 0.67 2.88
CA THR A 483 -1.49 -0.30 2.39
C THR A 483 -2.11 -1.68 2.11
N ALA A 484 -1.29 -2.58 1.57
CA ALA A 484 -1.69 -3.97 1.35
C ALA A 484 -1.96 -4.73 2.66
N ASN A 485 -2.65 -5.88 2.58
CA ASN A 485 -2.79 -6.84 3.68
C ASN A 485 -1.88 -8.05 3.43
N ALA A 486 -1.39 -8.67 4.49
CA ALA A 486 -0.82 -10.01 4.38
C ALA A 486 -1.94 -11.06 4.18
N GLN A 487 -1.65 -12.14 3.45
CA GLN A 487 -2.64 -13.15 3.08
C GLN A 487 -2.15 -14.59 3.30
N GLU A 488 -3.07 -15.49 3.65
CA GLU A 488 -2.88 -16.93 3.53
C GLU A 488 -2.35 -17.34 2.14
N LEU A 489 -1.34 -18.21 2.14
CA LEU A 489 -0.69 -18.68 0.93
C LEU A 489 -0.82 -20.19 0.80
N GLY A 490 -1.17 -20.63 -0.40
CA GLY A 490 -1.07 -22.00 -0.88
C GLY A 490 -0.37 -22.00 -2.25
N PRO A 491 -0.28 -23.16 -2.94
CA PRO A 491 0.51 -23.29 -4.17
C PRO A 491 0.01 -22.33 -5.25
N GLU A 492 -1.31 -22.34 -5.50
CA GLU A 492 -1.92 -21.47 -6.51
C GLU A 492 -1.88 -19.99 -6.10
N VAL A 493 -2.28 -19.66 -4.87
CA VAL A 493 -2.32 -18.27 -4.38
C VAL A 493 -0.93 -17.62 -4.43
N SER A 494 0.14 -18.38 -4.18
CA SER A 494 1.51 -17.89 -4.26
C SER A 494 1.88 -17.36 -5.65
N LEU A 495 1.34 -17.95 -6.73
CA LEU A 495 1.65 -17.54 -8.10
C LEU A 495 0.93 -16.24 -8.51
N PHE A 496 -0.19 -15.94 -7.86
CA PHE A 496 -1.08 -14.84 -8.26
C PHE A 496 -1.16 -13.70 -7.26
N ASN A 497 -1.02 -13.92 -5.95
CA ASN A 497 -1.22 -12.94 -4.87
C ASN A 497 -0.24 -13.15 -3.70
N SER A 498 0.97 -13.66 -3.94
CA SER A 498 1.99 -13.86 -2.89
C SER A 498 2.25 -12.58 -2.08
N ASP A 499 2.45 -12.75 -0.77
CA ASP A 499 2.92 -11.68 0.12
C ASP A 499 4.24 -11.06 -0.37
N TRP A 500 5.08 -11.78 -1.11
CA TRP A 500 6.30 -11.23 -1.71
C TRP A 500 6.01 -10.20 -2.81
N TYR A 501 5.00 -10.43 -3.66
CA TYR A 501 4.54 -9.41 -4.60
C TYR A 501 3.92 -8.24 -3.85
N ASN A 502 3.07 -8.52 -2.86
CA ASN A 502 2.34 -7.49 -2.12
C ASN A 502 3.31 -6.57 -1.34
N PHE A 503 4.41 -7.12 -0.82
CA PHE A 503 5.49 -6.36 -0.18
C PHE A 503 6.15 -5.35 -1.15
N GLN A 504 6.39 -5.76 -2.40
CA GLN A 504 6.94 -4.85 -3.42
C GLN A 504 5.94 -3.73 -3.74
N LEU A 505 4.67 -4.07 -3.95
CA LEU A 505 3.61 -3.08 -4.19
C LEU A 505 3.46 -2.11 -3.01
N ASP A 506 3.49 -2.60 -1.78
CA ASP A 506 3.43 -1.76 -0.58
C ASP A 506 4.63 -0.80 -0.49
N THR A 507 5.83 -1.28 -0.80
CA THR A 507 7.04 -0.46 -0.82
C THR A 507 6.95 0.67 -1.86
N ILE A 508 6.46 0.38 -3.07
CA ILE A 508 6.21 1.41 -4.10
C ILE A 508 5.17 2.41 -3.59
N LEU A 509 4.06 1.93 -3.03
CA LEU A 509 2.97 2.78 -2.53
C LEU A 509 3.48 3.80 -1.51
N ARG A 510 4.23 3.34 -0.51
CA ARG A 510 4.79 4.21 0.53
C ARG A 510 5.73 5.26 -0.05
N LYS A 511 6.62 4.87 -0.96
CA LYS A 511 7.57 5.80 -1.59
C LYS A 511 6.86 6.82 -2.47
N MET A 512 5.87 6.39 -3.26
CA MET A 512 5.12 7.26 -4.15
C MET A 512 4.38 8.36 -3.39
N PHE A 513 3.77 8.02 -2.24
CA PHE A 513 2.98 8.96 -1.45
C PHE A 513 3.76 9.67 -0.34
N SER A 514 5.06 9.39 -0.21
CA SER A 514 5.92 10.08 0.74
C SER A 514 5.98 11.57 0.41
N GLY A 515 5.77 12.44 1.41
CA GLY A 515 5.83 13.89 1.24
C GLY A 515 4.67 14.53 0.47
N VAL A 516 3.59 13.79 0.17
CA VAL A 516 2.43 14.30 -0.60
C VAL A 516 1.39 15.02 0.27
N GLY A 517 1.51 14.95 1.59
CA GLY A 517 0.51 15.52 2.52
C GLY A 517 -0.72 14.62 2.69
N VAL A 518 -0.54 13.29 2.59
CA VAL A 518 -1.59 12.28 2.84
C VAL A 518 -1.34 11.52 4.14
N TYR A 519 -2.39 10.95 4.72
CA TYR A 519 -2.29 10.02 5.84
C TYR A 519 -2.14 8.58 5.35
N LEU A 520 -1.53 7.72 6.17
CA LEU A 520 -1.33 6.30 5.85
C LEU A 520 -1.96 5.43 6.95
N VAL A 521 -2.85 4.52 6.55
CA VAL A 521 -3.27 3.39 7.39
C VAL A 521 -2.44 2.18 7.00
N ASP A 522 -1.56 1.76 7.91
CA ASP A 522 -0.60 0.68 7.72
C ASP A 522 -1.25 -0.70 7.94
N ALA A 523 -2.22 -1.02 7.10
CA ALA A 523 -2.89 -2.31 7.06
C ALA A 523 -1.92 -3.51 6.92
N TRP A 524 -0.71 -3.28 6.38
CA TRP A 524 0.31 -4.29 6.19
C TRP A 524 0.89 -4.72 7.52
N GLU A 525 1.40 -3.78 8.31
CA GLU A 525 1.89 -4.11 9.65
C GLU A 525 0.75 -4.52 10.59
N MET A 526 -0.44 -3.94 10.45
CA MET A 526 -1.61 -4.31 11.25
C MET A 526 -2.06 -5.75 11.01
N THR A 527 -1.85 -6.32 9.82
CA THR A 527 -2.18 -7.73 9.56
C THR A 527 -1.05 -8.65 10.02
N LEU A 528 0.22 -8.30 9.77
CA LEU A 528 1.38 -9.09 10.19
C LEU A 528 1.56 -9.16 11.72
N ALA A 529 1.23 -8.09 12.44
CA ALA A 529 1.37 -8.02 13.89
C ALA A 529 0.28 -8.80 14.63
N HIS A 530 -0.90 -8.99 14.03
CA HIS A 530 -2.05 -9.61 14.70
C HIS A 530 -1.89 -11.13 14.81
N TYR A 531 -2.47 -11.76 15.84
CA TYR A 531 -2.41 -13.22 16.02
C TYR A 531 -3.37 -14.00 15.13
N LEU A 532 -4.27 -13.33 14.42
CA LEU A 532 -5.26 -13.98 13.58
C LEU A 532 -4.62 -14.44 12.26
N PRO A 533 -5.19 -15.46 11.60
CA PRO A 533 -4.70 -15.90 10.30
C PRO A 533 -4.66 -14.76 9.29
N HIS A 534 -3.62 -14.72 8.47
CA HIS A 534 -3.52 -13.74 7.39
C HIS A 534 -4.59 -14.03 6.33
N LYS A 535 -5.31 -13.01 5.85
CA LYS A 535 -6.38 -13.15 4.83
C LYS A 535 -6.39 -11.88 3.96
N LEU A 536 -6.74 -11.99 2.66
CA LEU A 536 -6.93 -10.81 1.78
C LEU A 536 -7.83 -9.78 2.46
N HIS A 537 -8.91 -10.33 3.01
CA HIS A 537 -9.99 -9.70 3.74
C HIS A 537 -9.81 -10.10 5.20
N PRO A 538 -9.02 -9.34 5.98
CA PRO A 538 -8.78 -9.65 7.38
C PRO A 538 -10.07 -9.62 8.19
N ASP A 539 -10.03 -10.27 9.35
CA ASP A 539 -11.16 -10.36 10.27
C ASP A 539 -11.52 -8.98 10.85
N GLU A 540 -12.76 -8.85 11.28
CA GLU A 540 -13.40 -7.59 11.66
C GLU A 540 -12.60 -6.78 12.68
N VAL A 541 -11.97 -7.42 13.68
CA VAL A 541 -11.15 -6.71 14.67
C VAL A 541 -9.99 -5.93 14.04
N ILE A 542 -9.38 -6.45 12.97
CA ILE A 542 -8.30 -5.75 12.26
C ILE A 542 -8.89 -4.61 11.42
N VAL A 543 -10.02 -4.85 10.75
CA VAL A 543 -10.74 -3.83 9.95
C VAL A 543 -11.19 -2.67 10.85
N LYS A 544 -11.73 -2.96 12.03
CA LYS A 544 -12.10 -1.98 13.06
C LYS A 544 -10.91 -1.11 13.45
N ASN A 545 -9.75 -1.72 13.74
CA ASN A 545 -8.55 -0.95 14.07
C ASN A 545 -8.05 -0.10 12.89
N GLN A 546 -8.18 -0.57 11.65
CA GLN A 546 -7.87 0.23 10.46
C GLN A 546 -8.80 1.45 10.38
N LEU A 547 -10.09 1.27 10.70
CA LEU A 547 -11.09 2.34 10.74
C LEU A 547 -10.88 3.31 11.91
N ASP A 548 -10.48 2.84 13.09
CA ASP A 548 -10.09 3.74 14.19
C ASP A 548 -8.97 4.70 13.76
N MET A 549 -7.97 4.17 13.06
CA MET A 549 -6.85 4.95 12.54
C MET A 549 -7.32 5.93 11.45
N PHE A 550 -8.13 5.47 10.51
CA PHE A 550 -8.74 6.30 9.47
C PHE A 550 -9.57 7.45 10.06
N LEU A 551 -10.50 7.16 10.96
CA LEU A 551 -11.37 8.16 11.58
C LEU A 551 -10.58 9.12 12.46
N SER A 552 -9.52 8.66 13.15
CA SER A 552 -8.62 9.55 13.89
C SER A 552 -7.91 10.59 13.00
N PHE A 553 -7.69 10.29 11.71
CA PHE A 553 -7.18 11.28 10.75
C PHE A 553 -8.27 12.24 10.24
N VAL A 554 -9.52 11.77 10.19
CA VAL A 554 -10.67 12.55 9.72
C VAL A 554 -11.16 13.54 10.78
N CYS A 555 -11.15 13.13 12.05
CA CYS A 555 -11.57 13.90 13.20
C CYS A 555 -10.50 13.77 14.32
N PRO A 556 -9.37 14.51 14.20
CA PRO A 556 -8.33 14.50 15.22
C PRO A 556 -8.86 15.05 16.55
N LEU A 557 -8.25 14.64 17.66
CA LEU A 557 -8.50 15.24 18.97
C LEU A 557 -8.11 16.73 18.91
N GLU A 558 -8.94 17.62 19.43
CA GLU A 558 -8.55 19.01 19.65
C GLU A 558 -7.31 19.01 20.56
N THR A 559 -6.19 19.52 20.03
CA THR A 559 -4.92 19.65 20.74
C THR A 559 -4.85 20.90 21.59
#